data_AF-A0A936SMI4-F1
#
_entry.id   AF-A0A936SMI4-F1
#
_cell.length_a   1.000
_cell.length_b   1.000
_cell.length_c   1.000
_cell.angle_alpha   90.00
_cell.angle_beta   90.00
_cell.angle_gamma   90.00
#
_symmetry.space_group_name_H-M   'P 1'
#
loop_
_entity.id
_entity.type
_entity.pdbx_description
1 polymer ?
#
loop_
_entity_poly.entity_id
_entity_poly.type
_entity_poly.pdbx_seq_one_letter_code
_entity_poly.pdbx_strand_id
1 'polypeptide(L)'
;MAHSTQSARRAAFDMDEIAPDRFIVHNQRIGGVLKGEGNLTGKAFELTTWRREGLLGRLRERGFTVRTIADRVAGLPATPPPILIGGAGWRALATSLEQFSHFDLRQLRWHAITPTERAGVPGVVLYDGWVLRRRKGRGAASFYLAHKERAGGIGLRPIGENMALLAGYAQALELDPRPLIVERRGEQLLLPEIVLPPAYRAVLMLIAQPAQAGWAIDQRGWPHAAALFARLGLHLTIEEP
;
A
#
# COMPACT_ATOMS: atom_id res chain seq x y z
N MET A 1 4.28 42.08 -4.34
CA MET A 1 3.15 41.50 -5.08
C MET A 1 3.70 40.60 -6.18
N ALA A 2 3.71 39.29 -5.97
CA ALA A 2 4.09 38.31 -6.99
C ALA A 2 2.93 37.32 -7.11
N HIS A 3 2.18 37.45 -8.21
CA HIS A 3 1.04 36.61 -8.52
C HIS A 3 1.50 35.19 -8.89
N SER A 4 0.91 34.22 -8.18
CA SER A 4 0.32 32.99 -8.71
C SER A 4 1.08 32.26 -9.84
N THR A 5 1.86 31.24 -9.47
CA THR A 5 2.26 30.13 -10.36
C THR A 5 1.83 28.76 -9.84
N GLN A 6 0.76 28.70 -9.03
CA GLN A 6 0.27 27.45 -8.43
C GLN A 6 -1.01 26.87 -9.08
N SER A 7 -1.39 27.34 -10.27
CA SER A 7 -2.72 27.04 -10.88
C SER A 7 -2.69 26.25 -12.19
N ALA A 8 -1.67 25.41 -12.46
CA ALA A 8 -1.58 24.70 -13.74
C ALA A 8 -1.11 23.24 -13.69
N ARG A 9 -1.45 22.49 -12.65
CA ARG A 9 -1.74 21.06 -12.84
C ARG A 9 -3.25 20.93 -13.02
N ARG A 10 -3.73 21.22 -14.24
CA ARG A 10 -5.09 20.83 -14.68
C ARG A 10 -5.31 19.38 -14.25
N ALA A 11 -6.37 19.12 -13.51
CA ALA A 11 -6.70 17.75 -13.12
C ALA A 11 -6.81 16.91 -14.40
N ALA A 12 -6.02 15.83 -14.48
CA ALA A 12 -6.02 14.93 -15.64
C ALA A 12 -7.36 14.20 -15.84
N PHE A 13 -8.27 14.32 -14.87
CA PHE A 13 -9.59 13.69 -14.85
C PHE A 13 -10.65 14.77 -14.71
N ASP A 14 -11.77 14.58 -15.41
CA ASP A 14 -12.94 15.44 -15.29
C ASP A 14 -13.67 15.25 -13.95
N MET A 15 -13.60 14.03 -13.40
CA MET A 15 -14.11 13.65 -12.08
C MET A 15 -13.24 12.59 -11.42
N ASP A 16 -13.00 12.73 -10.11
CA ASP A 16 -12.10 11.85 -9.35
C ASP A 16 -12.76 11.38 -8.06
N GLU A 17 -12.82 10.07 -7.85
CA GLU A 17 -13.34 9.46 -6.63
C GLU A 17 -12.31 9.57 -5.51
N ILE A 18 -12.70 10.21 -4.41
CA ILE A 18 -11.85 10.51 -3.25
C ILE A 18 -12.24 9.72 -2.00
N ALA A 19 -13.44 9.15 -1.98
CA ALA A 19 -13.93 8.15 -1.04
C ALA A 19 -15.07 7.37 -1.72
N PRO A 20 -15.50 6.20 -1.20
CA PRO A 20 -16.60 5.45 -1.80
C PRO A 20 -17.82 6.36 -2.03
N ASP A 21 -18.30 6.41 -3.27
CA ASP A 21 -19.45 7.22 -3.71
C ASP A 21 -19.27 8.75 -3.60
N ARG A 22 -18.04 9.22 -3.31
CA ARG A 22 -17.72 10.64 -3.15
C ARG A 22 -16.66 11.07 -4.15
N PHE A 23 -17.00 12.08 -4.94
CA PHE A 23 -16.21 12.54 -6.06
C PHE A 23 -15.89 14.03 -5.96
N ILE A 24 -14.74 14.41 -6.52
CA ILE A 24 -14.43 15.79 -6.84
C ILE A 24 -14.62 15.99 -8.34
N VAL A 25 -15.47 16.95 -8.69
CA VAL A 25 -15.76 17.35 -10.07
C VAL A 25 -14.82 18.49 -10.45
N HIS A 26 -14.00 18.24 -11.46
CA HIS A 26 -13.09 19.23 -12.02
C HIS A 26 -13.67 19.93 -13.25
N ASN A 27 -14.52 19.22 -14.00
CA ASN A 27 -15.19 19.75 -15.20
C ASN A 27 -16.68 19.99 -14.96
N GLN A 28 -17.08 21.26 -14.95
CA GLN A 28 -18.47 21.67 -14.69
C GLN A 28 -19.47 21.17 -15.74
N ARG A 29 -19.01 20.79 -16.94
CA ARG A 29 -19.88 20.23 -18.00
C ARG A 29 -20.52 18.90 -17.60
N ILE A 30 -19.96 18.22 -16.59
CA ILE A 30 -20.50 16.98 -16.04
C ILE A 30 -21.84 17.21 -15.29
N GLY A 31 -22.11 18.43 -14.80
CA GLY A 31 -23.26 18.70 -13.92
C GLY A 31 -24.62 18.27 -14.49
N GLY A 32 -24.80 18.36 -15.81
CA GLY A 32 -26.02 17.89 -16.48
C GLY A 32 -26.25 16.37 -16.38
N VAL A 33 -25.17 15.58 -16.30
CA VAL A 33 -25.23 14.11 -16.14
C VAL A 33 -25.45 13.70 -14.68
N LEU A 34 -24.93 14.49 -13.74
CA LEU A 34 -25.06 14.23 -12.29
C LEU A 34 -26.44 14.60 -11.73
N LYS A 35 -27.22 15.37 -12.49
CA LYS A 35 -28.53 15.86 -12.04
C LYS A 35 -29.45 14.69 -11.72
N GLY A 36 -29.88 14.61 -10.46
CA GLY A 36 -30.78 13.54 -9.98
C GLY A 36 -30.06 12.26 -9.53
N GLU A 37 -28.74 12.18 -9.64
CA GLU A 37 -27.95 11.02 -9.21
C GLU A 37 -27.42 11.16 -7.78
N GLY A 38 -27.36 12.38 -7.27
CA GLY A 38 -26.75 12.67 -5.98
C GLY A 38 -26.77 14.14 -5.63
N ASN A 39 -26.01 14.46 -4.58
CA ASN A 39 -25.90 15.81 -4.05
C ASN A 39 -24.60 16.45 -4.54
N LEU A 40 -24.72 17.57 -5.26
CA LEU A 40 -23.58 18.37 -5.71
C LEU A 40 -23.46 19.63 -4.85
N THR A 41 -22.39 19.73 -4.07
CA THR A 41 -22.06 20.88 -3.22
C THR A 41 -20.74 21.47 -3.66
N GLY A 42 -20.80 22.57 -4.43
CA GLY A 42 -19.60 23.18 -5.03
C GLY A 42 -18.95 22.24 -6.06
N LYS A 43 -17.76 21.71 -5.73
CA LYS A 43 -17.06 20.70 -6.55
C LYS A 43 -17.21 19.27 -6.00
N ALA A 44 -17.75 19.11 -4.80
CA ALA A 44 -17.94 17.79 -4.21
C ALA A 44 -19.28 17.22 -4.68
N PHE A 45 -19.25 15.99 -5.19
CA PHE A 45 -20.44 15.23 -5.57
C PHE A 45 -20.50 13.98 -4.71
N GLU A 46 -21.63 13.78 -4.03
CA GLU A 46 -21.93 12.55 -3.30
C GLU A 46 -23.05 11.81 -4.03
N LEU A 47 -22.73 10.62 -4.52
CA LEU A 47 -23.69 9.72 -5.14
C LEU A 47 -24.63 9.18 -4.07
N THR A 48 -25.94 9.30 -4.29
CA THR A 48 -26.96 8.76 -3.38
C THR A 48 -27.79 7.65 -4.02
N THR A 49 -27.68 7.48 -5.35
CA THR A 49 -28.36 6.40 -6.07
C THR A 49 -27.57 5.09 -6.01
N TRP A 50 -28.28 3.97 -6.06
CA TRP A 50 -27.68 2.63 -6.14
C TRP A 50 -27.09 2.31 -7.53
N ARG A 51 -27.31 3.18 -8.53
CA ARG A 51 -26.96 2.95 -9.94
C ARG A 51 -25.57 3.46 -10.33
N ARG A 52 -24.59 3.28 -9.44
CA ARG A 52 -23.20 3.75 -9.62
C ARG A 52 -22.63 3.38 -10.98
N GLU A 53 -22.64 2.09 -11.32
CA GLU A 53 -22.05 1.62 -12.58
C GLU A 53 -22.74 2.21 -13.81
N GLY A 54 -24.07 2.40 -13.75
CA GLY A 54 -24.81 3.06 -14.82
C GLY A 54 -24.42 4.53 -15.00
N LEU A 55 -24.22 5.27 -13.91
CA LEU A 55 -23.73 6.64 -13.97
C LEU A 55 -22.32 6.71 -14.58
N LEU A 56 -21.40 5.88 -14.08
CA LEU A 56 -20.02 5.86 -14.56
C LEU A 56 -19.95 5.48 -16.04
N GLY A 57 -20.77 4.52 -16.48
CA GLY A 57 -20.93 4.16 -17.89
C GLY A 57 -21.35 5.37 -18.74
N ARG A 58 -22.45 6.05 -18.36
CA ARG A 58 -22.93 7.24 -19.08
C ARG A 58 -21.92 8.38 -19.14
N LEU A 59 -21.15 8.60 -18.07
CA LEU A 59 -20.10 9.62 -18.06
C LEU A 59 -18.99 9.28 -19.06
N ARG A 60 -18.54 8.03 -19.07
CA ARG A 60 -17.49 7.54 -19.99
C ARG A 60 -17.97 7.53 -21.44
N GLU A 61 -19.22 7.12 -21.70
CA GLU A 61 -19.85 7.16 -23.03
C GLU A 61 -19.92 8.59 -23.61
N ARG A 62 -20.11 9.59 -22.74
CA ARG A 62 -20.10 11.01 -23.13
C ARG A 62 -18.69 11.61 -23.25
N GLY A 63 -17.65 10.78 -23.14
CA GLY A 63 -16.25 11.18 -23.30
C GLY A 63 -15.63 11.85 -22.07
N PHE A 64 -16.27 11.80 -20.90
CA PHE A 64 -15.67 12.30 -19.68
C PHE A 64 -14.68 11.29 -19.10
N THR A 65 -13.52 11.79 -18.67
CA THR A 65 -12.49 10.99 -18.03
C THR A 65 -12.77 10.93 -16.53
N VAL A 66 -13.25 9.78 -16.05
CA VAL A 66 -13.55 9.54 -14.63
C VAL A 66 -12.53 8.56 -14.05
N ARG A 67 -11.89 8.94 -12.93
CA ARG A 67 -11.04 8.03 -12.16
C ARG A 67 -11.77 7.59 -10.89
N THR A 68 -11.91 6.29 -10.74
CA THR A 68 -12.53 5.64 -9.57
C THR A 68 -11.48 5.03 -8.64
N ILE A 69 -11.89 4.68 -7.43
CA ILE A 69 -11.11 3.85 -6.51
C ILE A 69 -10.81 2.49 -7.16
N ALA A 70 -11.77 1.91 -7.89
CA ALA A 70 -11.56 0.67 -8.63
C ALA A 70 -10.45 0.81 -9.70
N ASP A 71 -10.42 1.90 -10.46
CA ASP A 71 -9.35 2.17 -11.43
C ASP A 71 -7.99 2.33 -10.73
N ARG A 72 -7.96 2.96 -9.55
CA ARG A 72 -6.73 3.09 -8.74
C ARG A 72 -6.24 1.74 -8.24
N VAL A 73 -7.14 0.87 -7.78
CA VAL A 73 -6.80 -0.50 -7.36
C VAL A 73 -6.29 -1.33 -8.53
N ALA A 74 -6.94 -1.24 -9.69
CA ALA A 74 -6.51 -1.93 -10.91
C ALA A 74 -5.10 -1.48 -11.36
N GLY A 75 -4.78 -0.20 -11.19
CA GLY A 75 -3.46 0.38 -11.48
C GLY A 75 -2.37 0.07 -10.45
N LEU A 76 -2.65 -0.68 -9.37
CA LEU A 76 -1.64 -1.02 -8.37
C LEU A 76 -0.60 -2.00 -8.94
N PRO A 77 0.69 -1.82 -8.57
CA PRO A 77 1.77 -2.67 -9.06
C PRO A 77 1.66 -4.08 -8.47
N ALA A 78 1.70 -5.10 -9.32
CA ALA A 78 1.67 -6.49 -8.90
C ALA A 78 2.95 -6.88 -8.13
N THR A 79 2.86 -7.95 -7.34
CA THR A 79 4.02 -8.58 -6.71
C THR A 79 4.96 -9.16 -7.78
N PRO A 80 6.29 -9.03 -7.62
CA PRO A 80 7.24 -9.71 -8.49
C PRO A 80 7.24 -11.23 -8.21
N PRO A 81 7.89 -12.05 -9.06
CA PRO A 81 8.16 -13.44 -8.72
C PRO A 81 8.88 -13.58 -7.37
N PRO A 82 8.57 -14.60 -6.57
CA PRO A 82 9.18 -14.79 -5.26
C PRO A 82 10.69 -15.04 -5.39
N ILE A 83 11.46 -14.39 -4.52
CA ILE A 83 12.91 -14.57 -4.43
C ILE A 83 13.17 -15.59 -3.33
N LEU A 84 13.82 -16.70 -3.65
CA LEU A 84 14.14 -17.74 -2.67
C LEU A 84 15.10 -17.21 -1.59
N ILE A 85 14.85 -17.60 -0.34
CA ILE A 85 15.76 -17.31 0.77
C ILE A 85 16.88 -18.35 0.76
N GLY A 86 18.10 -17.88 0.58
CA GLY A 86 19.29 -18.72 0.52
C GLY A 86 20.06 -18.76 1.83
N GLY A 87 21.37 -19.04 1.73
CA GLY A 87 22.23 -19.21 2.90
C GLY A 87 22.45 -17.91 3.69
N ALA A 88 22.72 -18.07 4.98
CA ALA A 88 23.10 -16.97 5.87
C ALA A 88 24.52 -16.46 5.57
N GLY A 89 24.77 -15.20 5.90
CA GLY A 89 26.10 -14.62 6.02
C GLY A 89 26.10 -13.45 6.98
N TRP A 90 27.28 -13.18 7.54
CA TRP A 90 27.47 -12.13 8.53
C TRP A 90 27.93 -10.83 7.86
N ARG A 91 27.37 -9.70 8.29
CA ARG A 91 27.72 -8.37 7.80
C ARG A 91 28.02 -7.43 8.96
N ALA A 92 29.20 -6.82 8.95
CA ALA A 92 29.57 -5.79 9.90
C ALA A 92 28.66 -4.56 9.78
N LEU A 93 28.32 -3.94 10.90
CA LEU A 93 27.68 -2.63 10.92
C LEU A 93 28.73 -1.55 10.65
N ALA A 94 28.37 -0.53 9.88
CA ALA A 94 29.23 0.62 9.62
C ALA A 94 29.30 1.58 10.81
N THR A 95 28.24 1.64 11.64
CA THR A 95 28.20 2.42 12.88
C THR A 95 27.37 1.71 13.95
N SER A 96 27.56 2.08 15.22
CA SER A 96 26.75 1.57 16.34
C SER A 96 25.27 1.99 16.30
N LEU A 97 24.94 3.03 15.52
CA LEU A 97 23.58 3.51 15.32
C LEU A 97 22.88 2.85 14.12
N GLU A 98 23.59 2.00 13.40
CA GLU A 98 23.04 1.30 12.26
C GLU A 98 22.12 0.16 12.71
N GLN A 99 20.93 0.12 12.13
CA GLN A 99 19.91 -0.89 12.42
C GLN A 99 19.43 -1.51 11.12
N PHE A 100 19.35 -2.83 11.10
CA PHE A 100 18.70 -3.59 10.05
C PHE A 100 17.39 -4.19 10.56
N SER A 101 16.43 -4.31 9.66
CA SER A 101 15.20 -5.06 9.86
C SER A 101 14.95 -5.89 8.60
N HIS A 102 14.48 -7.13 8.74
CA HIS A 102 13.96 -7.88 7.60
C HIS A 102 12.44 -7.75 7.56
N PHE A 103 11.85 -8.02 6.40
CA PHE A 103 10.40 -8.19 6.30
C PHE A 103 10.04 -9.55 6.90
N ASP A 104 9.24 -9.56 7.96
CA ASP A 104 8.71 -10.77 8.59
C ASP A 104 7.61 -11.33 7.70
N LEU A 105 7.83 -12.55 7.19
CA LEU A 105 6.94 -13.19 6.22
C LEU A 105 5.63 -13.68 6.84
N ARG A 106 5.59 -13.87 8.16
CA ARG A 106 4.39 -14.35 8.88
C ARG A 106 3.58 -13.18 9.39
N GLN A 107 4.24 -12.18 9.97
CA GLN A 107 3.58 -11.00 10.55
C GLN A 107 3.33 -9.89 9.52
N LEU A 108 3.98 -9.95 8.35
CA LEU A 108 3.87 -8.95 7.29
C LEU A 108 4.27 -7.54 7.76
N ARG A 109 5.33 -7.48 8.57
CA ARG A 109 5.87 -6.26 9.21
C ARG A 109 7.39 -6.24 9.17
N TRP A 110 7.98 -5.09 9.45
CA TRP A 110 9.44 -5.00 9.64
C TRP A 110 9.81 -5.55 11.02
N HIS A 111 10.67 -6.57 11.06
CA HIS A 111 11.22 -7.14 12.28
C HIS A 111 12.69 -6.74 12.43
N ALA A 112 13.04 -6.17 13.59
CA ALA A 112 14.41 -5.70 13.84
C ALA A 112 15.37 -6.87 14.00
N ILE A 113 16.55 -6.77 13.42
CA ILE A 113 17.60 -7.80 13.54
C ILE A 113 18.52 -7.40 14.67
N THR A 114 18.64 -8.25 15.68
CA THR A 114 19.54 -8.04 16.81
C THR A 114 21.00 -8.13 16.34
N PRO A 115 21.83 -7.10 16.62
CA PRO A 115 23.25 -7.17 16.35
C PRO A 115 23.94 -8.28 17.17
N THR A 116 24.95 -8.89 16.57
CA THR A 116 25.82 -9.89 17.18
C THR A 116 27.28 -9.44 17.03
N GLU A 117 28.13 -9.81 17.97
CA GLU A 117 29.55 -9.45 17.91
C GLU A 117 30.37 -10.61 17.34
N ARG A 118 31.31 -10.28 16.43
CA ARG A 118 32.30 -11.24 15.92
C ARG A 118 33.68 -10.58 15.95
N ALA A 119 34.58 -11.15 16.75
CA ALA A 119 35.94 -10.65 16.92
C ALA A 119 36.01 -9.14 17.27
N GLY A 120 35.18 -8.67 18.22
CA GLY A 120 35.16 -7.27 18.63
C GLY A 120 34.33 -6.34 17.73
N VAL A 121 33.79 -6.84 16.62
CA VAL A 121 33.06 -6.03 15.64
C VAL A 121 31.56 -6.33 15.70
N PRO A 122 30.68 -5.32 15.88
CA PRO A 122 29.24 -5.52 15.81
C PRO A 122 28.79 -5.74 14.36
N GLY A 123 27.89 -6.69 14.16
CA GLY A 123 27.34 -7.05 12.86
C GLY A 123 25.98 -7.72 12.97
N VAL A 124 25.41 -8.11 11.84
CA VAL A 124 24.12 -8.82 11.77
C VAL A 124 24.25 -10.05 10.88
N VAL A 125 23.50 -11.09 11.22
CA VAL A 125 23.32 -12.26 10.35
C VAL A 125 22.15 -11.97 9.41
N LEU A 126 22.41 -12.03 8.11
CA LEU A 126 21.45 -11.78 7.04
C LEU A 126 21.39 -13.01 6.14
N TYR A 127 20.24 -13.24 5.51
CA TYR A 127 20.08 -14.34 4.56
C TYR A 127 20.01 -13.80 3.14
N ASP A 128 20.59 -14.54 2.21
CA ASP A 128 20.43 -14.30 0.78
C ASP A 128 18.95 -14.21 0.40
N GLY A 129 18.60 -13.27 -0.47
CA GLY A 129 17.21 -13.02 -0.87
C GLY A 129 16.37 -12.24 0.15
N TRP A 130 16.82 -11.97 1.38
CA TRP A 130 16.06 -11.14 2.30
C TRP A 130 15.86 -9.72 1.79
N VAL A 131 14.63 -9.24 1.92
CA VAL A 131 14.33 -7.81 1.83
C VAL A 131 14.66 -7.16 3.16
N LEU A 132 15.45 -6.08 3.10
CA LEU A 132 15.97 -5.39 4.26
C LEU A 132 15.56 -3.92 4.27
N ARG A 133 15.22 -3.44 5.47
CA ARG A 133 15.15 -2.02 5.82
C ARG A 133 16.36 -1.68 6.67
N ARG A 134 17.08 -0.62 6.29
CA ARG A 134 18.27 -0.13 6.98
C ARG A 134 18.04 1.29 7.47
N ARG A 135 18.43 1.59 8.70
CA ARG A 135 18.49 2.96 9.25
C ARG A 135 19.89 3.22 9.79
N LYS A 136 20.42 4.42 9.57
CA LYS A 136 21.72 4.87 10.11
C LYS A 136 21.58 5.89 11.26
N GLY A 137 20.41 5.91 11.91
CA GLY A 137 20.03 6.93 12.89
C GLY A 137 18.58 7.40 12.70
N ARG A 138 18.32 8.68 12.99
CA ARG A 138 16.95 9.26 12.96
C ARG A 138 16.41 9.57 11.55
N GLY A 139 17.25 9.54 10.52
CA GLY A 139 16.86 9.82 9.14
C GLY A 139 15.91 8.79 8.51
N ALA A 140 15.58 9.03 7.24
CA ALA A 140 14.80 8.13 6.41
C ALA A 140 15.48 6.76 6.30
N ALA A 141 14.67 5.70 6.23
CA ALA A 141 15.18 4.36 6.01
C ALA A 141 15.57 4.18 4.53
N SER A 142 16.54 3.30 4.28
CA SER A 142 16.89 2.82 2.95
C SER A 142 16.57 1.34 2.84
N PHE A 143 16.26 0.86 1.64
CA PHE A 143 15.82 -0.51 1.42
C PHE A 143 16.77 -1.26 0.49
N TYR A 144 16.96 -2.54 0.76
CA TYR A 144 17.93 -3.38 0.06
C TYR A 144 17.38 -4.79 -0.14
N LEU A 145 17.88 -5.47 -1.17
CA LEU A 145 17.84 -6.91 -1.26
C LEU A 145 19.22 -7.47 -0.88
N ALA A 146 19.25 -8.37 0.09
CA ALA A 146 20.44 -9.13 0.44
C ALA A 146 20.80 -10.10 -0.68
N HIS A 147 22.08 -10.20 -1.01
CA HIS A 147 22.58 -11.24 -1.89
C HIS A 147 23.85 -11.87 -1.33
N LYS A 148 24.01 -13.18 -1.50
CA LYS A 148 25.24 -13.87 -1.07
C LYS A 148 26.41 -13.52 -2.00
N GLU A 149 27.51 -13.08 -1.42
CA GLU A 149 28.75 -12.84 -2.14
C GLU A 149 29.58 -14.12 -2.27
N ARG A 150 30.40 -14.22 -3.32
CA ARG A 150 31.29 -15.38 -3.54
C ARG A 150 32.25 -15.65 -2.37
N ALA A 151 32.66 -14.59 -1.67
CA ALA A 151 33.55 -14.67 -0.51
C ALA A 151 32.83 -15.10 0.79
N GLY A 152 31.53 -15.43 0.75
CA GLY A 152 30.75 -15.90 1.90
C GLY A 152 30.10 -14.80 2.75
N GLY A 153 30.28 -13.53 2.38
CA GLY A 153 29.58 -12.38 2.98
C GLY A 153 28.18 -12.15 2.39
N ILE A 154 27.48 -11.13 2.92
CA ILE A 154 26.21 -10.64 2.37
C ILE A 154 26.38 -9.24 1.80
N GLY A 155 26.18 -9.13 0.49
CA GLY A 155 26.09 -7.89 -0.25
C GLY A 155 24.68 -7.30 -0.16
N LEU A 156 24.58 -5.99 -0.41
CA LEU A 156 23.31 -5.27 -0.38
C LEU A 156 23.07 -4.60 -1.73
N ARG A 157 21.99 -4.98 -2.42
CA ARG A 157 21.54 -4.32 -3.66
C ARG A 157 20.46 -3.29 -3.31
N PRO A 158 20.66 -1.99 -3.57
CA PRO A 158 19.65 -0.97 -3.28
C PRO A 158 18.36 -1.22 -4.06
N ILE A 159 17.23 -1.07 -3.39
CA ILE A 159 15.89 -1.12 -3.99
C ILE A 159 15.00 -0.03 -3.36
N GLY A 160 13.92 0.35 -4.03
CA GLY A 160 12.93 1.28 -3.47
C GLY A 160 12.01 0.60 -2.44
N GLU A 161 11.42 1.37 -1.53
CA GLU A 161 10.49 0.87 -0.49
C GLU A 161 9.34 0.05 -1.07
N ASN A 162 8.72 0.55 -2.15
CA ASN A 162 7.59 -0.13 -2.77
C ASN A 162 8.00 -1.51 -3.30
N MET A 163 9.14 -1.61 -3.98
CA MET A 163 9.67 -2.89 -4.48
C MET A 163 10.08 -3.81 -3.34
N ALA A 164 10.68 -3.27 -2.27
CA ALA A 164 11.05 -4.02 -1.08
C ALA A 164 9.83 -4.71 -0.47
N LEU A 165 8.76 -3.95 -0.20
CA LEU A 165 7.54 -4.52 0.37
C LEU A 165 6.88 -5.50 -0.59
N LEU A 166 6.76 -5.20 -1.89
CA LEU A 166 6.20 -6.13 -2.87
C LEU A 166 6.98 -7.45 -2.96
N ALA A 167 8.31 -7.41 -2.92
CA ALA A 167 9.14 -8.61 -2.88
C ALA A 167 8.96 -9.38 -1.57
N GLY A 168 8.81 -8.69 -0.44
CA GLY A 168 8.50 -9.31 0.86
C GLY A 168 7.14 -10.02 0.86
N TYR A 169 6.11 -9.42 0.25
CA TYR A 169 4.81 -10.08 0.06
C TYR A 169 4.90 -11.29 -0.87
N ALA A 170 5.65 -11.20 -1.97
CA ALA A 170 5.87 -12.35 -2.85
C ALA A 170 6.51 -13.53 -2.10
N GLN A 171 7.51 -13.27 -1.25
CA GLN A 171 8.15 -14.27 -0.41
C GLN A 171 7.20 -14.84 0.66
N ALA A 172 6.37 -13.98 1.27
CA ALA A 172 5.41 -14.40 2.27
C ALA A 172 4.36 -15.35 1.69
N LEU A 173 3.83 -15.05 0.50
CA LEU A 173 2.82 -15.87 -0.15
C LEU A 173 3.34 -17.23 -0.62
N GLU A 174 4.60 -17.29 -1.04
CA GLU A 174 5.26 -18.56 -1.37
C GLU A 174 5.41 -19.45 -0.13
N LEU A 175 5.62 -18.85 1.04
CA LEU A 175 5.82 -19.57 2.29
C LEU A 175 4.49 -19.97 2.97
N ASP A 176 3.53 -19.05 3.03
CA ASP A 176 2.27 -19.19 3.77
C ASP A 176 1.19 -18.26 3.18
N PRO A 177 0.35 -18.75 2.23
CA PRO A 177 -0.70 -17.96 1.60
C PRO A 177 -1.97 -17.85 2.45
N ARG A 178 -1.87 -17.92 3.78
CA ARG A 178 -3.03 -17.89 4.68
C ARG A 178 -3.86 -16.60 4.52
N PRO A 179 -5.20 -16.70 4.70
CA PRO A 179 -6.05 -15.53 4.74
C PRO A 179 -5.72 -14.67 5.96
N LEU A 180 -5.93 -13.36 5.83
CA LEU A 180 -5.87 -12.43 6.93
C LEU A 180 -7.25 -12.21 7.52
N ILE A 181 -7.31 -12.23 8.84
CA ILE A 181 -8.57 -12.08 9.58
C ILE A 181 -8.90 -10.60 9.75
N VAL A 182 -10.17 -10.28 9.51
CA VAL A 182 -10.77 -8.97 9.64
C VAL A 182 -11.79 -9.04 10.77
N GLU A 183 -11.59 -8.22 11.80
CA GLU A 183 -12.45 -8.21 12.98
C GLU A 183 -13.66 -7.31 12.73
N ARG A 184 -14.87 -7.79 13.03
CA ARG A 184 -16.08 -6.96 12.98
C ARG A 184 -16.29 -6.23 14.31
N ARG A 185 -16.36 -4.90 14.28
CA ARG A 185 -16.70 -4.04 15.43
C ARG A 185 -17.90 -3.17 15.11
N GLY A 186 -19.09 -3.65 15.48
CA GLY A 186 -20.35 -3.00 15.11
C GLY A 186 -20.49 -2.94 13.59
N GLU A 187 -20.64 -1.72 13.05
CA GLU A 187 -20.76 -1.47 11.61
C GLU A 187 -19.41 -1.32 10.88
N GLN A 188 -18.30 -1.37 11.60
CA GLN A 188 -16.97 -1.25 11.03
C GLN A 188 -16.25 -2.59 10.98
N LEU A 189 -15.41 -2.76 9.97
CA LEU A 189 -14.47 -3.85 9.84
C LEU A 189 -13.07 -3.31 10.15
N LEU A 190 -12.37 -3.93 11.10
CA LEU A 190 -10.98 -3.62 11.39
C LEU A 190 -10.07 -4.52 10.57
N LEU A 191 -9.29 -3.87 9.71
CA LEU A 191 -8.28 -4.54 8.91
C LEU A 191 -7.07 -4.95 9.77
N PRO A 192 -6.43 -6.08 9.43
CA PRO A 192 -5.23 -6.54 10.10
C PRO A 192 -4.13 -5.47 10.00
N GLU A 193 -3.46 -5.22 11.11
CA GLU A 193 -2.35 -4.27 11.12
C GLU A 193 -1.12 -4.93 10.45
N ILE A 194 -0.86 -4.54 9.20
CA ILE A 194 0.28 -4.98 8.40
C ILE A 194 0.94 -3.79 7.70
N VAL A 195 2.19 -3.95 7.24
CA VAL A 195 2.89 -2.89 6.50
C VAL A 195 2.57 -2.99 5.02
N LEU A 196 1.74 -2.07 4.50
CA LEU A 196 1.41 -2.01 3.07
C LEU A 196 2.46 -1.23 2.26
N PRO A 197 2.69 -1.59 0.97
CA PRO A 197 3.48 -0.75 0.07
C PRO A 197 2.90 0.66 -0.05
N PRO A 198 3.72 1.71 -0.26
CA PRO A 198 3.25 3.10 -0.28
C PRO A 198 2.08 3.35 -1.25
N ALA A 199 2.10 2.76 -2.45
CA ALA A 199 1.02 2.90 -3.42
C ALA A 199 -0.31 2.32 -2.92
N TYR A 200 -0.26 1.17 -2.24
CA TYR A 200 -1.42 0.51 -1.65
C TYR A 200 -1.97 1.31 -0.48
N ARG A 201 -1.09 1.79 0.40
CA ARG A 201 -1.45 2.64 1.54
C ARG A 201 -2.18 3.90 1.09
N ALA A 202 -1.72 4.54 0.02
CA ALA A 202 -2.35 5.74 -0.53
C ALA A 202 -3.80 5.49 -1.00
N VAL A 203 -4.08 4.31 -1.58
CA VAL A 203 -5.46 3.94 -1.97
C VAL A 203 -6.29 3.55 -0.74
N LEU A 204 -5.70 2.82 0.22
CA LEU A 204 -6.38 2.45 1.46
C LEU A 204 -6.87 3.69 2.23
N MET A 205 -6.08 4.77 2.25
CA MET A 205 -6.46 6.04 2.90
C MET A 205 -7.71 6.71 2.28
N LEU A 206 -8.13 6.33 1.08
CA LEU A 206 -9.37 6.83 0.47
C LEU A 206 -10.62 6.09 0.98
N ILE A 207 -10.45 4.86 1.47
CA ILE A 207 -11.56 3.96 1.84
C ILE A 207 -11.57 3.60 3.32
N ALA A 208 -10.52 3.95 4.06
CA ALA A 208 -10.32 3.57 5.46
C ALA A 208 -9.95 4.76 6.33
N GLN A 209 -10.31 4.65 7.62
CA GLN A 209 -9.95 5.60 8.65
C GLN A 209 -8.95 4.97 9.63
N PRO A 210 -7.98 5.73 10.17
CA PRO A 210 -7.12 5.24 11.23
C PRO A 210 -7.94 4.84 12.47
N ALA A 211 -7.62 3.69 13.05
CA ALA A 211 -8.19 3.20 14.30
C ALA A 211 -7.07 2.79 15.27
N GLN A 212 -7.42 2.54 16.55
CA GLN A 212 -6.43 2.20 17.58
C GLN A 212 -5.59 0.95 17.24
N ALA A 213 -6.15 0.01 16.49
CA ALA A 213 -5.51 -1.26 16.12
C ALA A 213 -5.34 -1.43 14.59
N GLY A 214 -5.18 -0.34 13.85
CA GLY A 214 -4.93 -0.39 12.40
C GLY A 214 -5.86 0.52 11.60
N TRP A 215 -6.58 -0.06 10.64
CA TRP A 215 -7.47 0.68 9.75
C TRP A 215 -8.90 0.16 9.90
N ALA A 216 -9.85 1.07 10.09
CA ALA A 216 -11.27 0.77 10.07
C ALA A 216 -11.86 1.11 8.70
N ILE A 217 -12.70 0.22 8.17
CA ILE A 217 -13.48 0.44 6.95
C ILE A 217 -14.95 0.22 7.25
N ASP A 218 -15.81 0.95 6.57
CA ASP A 218 -17.24 0.70 6.58
C ASP A 218 -17.62 -0.36 5.53
N GLN A 219 -18.91 -0.69 5.47
CA GLN A 219 -19.45 -1.65 4.50
C GLN A 219 -19.23 -1.21 3.03
N ARG A 220 -19.18 0.10 2.74
CA ARG A 220 -18.97 0.62 1.36
C ARG A 220 -17.51 0.50 0.94
N GLY A 221 -16.58 0.67 1.88
CA GLY A 221 -15.14 0.49 1.66
C GLY A 221 -14.73 -0.97 1.50
N TRP A 222 -15.50 -1.92 2.04
CA TRP A 222 -15.15 -3.34 2.07
C TRP A 222 -14.79 -3.95 0.70
N PRO A 223 -15.61 -3.83 -0.36
CA PRO A 223 -15.27 -4.41 -1.67
C PRO A 223 -13.95 -3.87 -2.23
N HIS A 224 -13.67 -2.58 -2.00
CA HIS A 224 -12.43 -1.95 -2.44
C HIS A 224 -11.22 -2.41 -1.63
N ALA A 225 -11.37 -2.59 -0.31
CA ALA A 225 -10.33 -3.12 0.54
C ALA A 225 -10.00 -4.57 0.16
N ALA A 226 -11.01 -5.42 -0.01
CA ALA A 226 -10.83 -6.81 -0.45
C ALA A 226 -10.09 -6.87 -1.81
N ALA A 227 -10.50 -6.05 -2.79
CA ALA A 227 -9.83 -5.98 -4.08
C ALA A 227 -8.37 -5.46 -3.96
N LEU A 228 -8.12 -4.47 -3.11
CA LEU A 228 -6.78 -3.93 -2.85
C LEU A 228 -5.84 -4.99 -2.28
N PHE A 229 -6.28 -5.77 -1.29
CA PHE A 229 -5.47 -6.83 -0.71
C PHE A 229 -5.30 -8.01 -1.67
N ALA A 230 -6.32 -8.33 -2.46
CA ALA A 230 -6.22 -9.34 -3.52
C ALA A 230 -5.16 -8.97 -4.58
N ARG A 231 -4.94 -7.68 -4.85
CA ARG A 231 -3.83 -7.23 -5.72
C ARG A 231 -2.44 -7.48 -5.13
N LEU A 232 -2.31 -7.70 -3.82
CA LEU A 232 -1.08 -8.21 -3.19
C LEU A 232 -1.03 -9.75 -3.15
N GLY A 233 -2.08 -10.44 -3.58
CA GLY A 233 -2.26 -11.88 -3.44
C GLY A 233 -2.77 -12.32 -2.06
N LEU A 234 -3.28 -11.37 -1.25
CA LEU A 234 -3.83 -11.66 0.08
C LEU A 234 -5.35 -11.79 0.02
N HIS A 235 -5.88 -12.75 0.76
CA HIS A 235 -7.32 -12.91 0.96
C HIS A 235 -7.71 -12.40 2.34
N LEU A 236 -8.80 -11.63 2.42
CA LEU A 236 -9.37 -11.16 3.67
C LEU A 236 -10.59 -12.01 4.03
N THR A 237 -10.66 -12.47 5.29
CA THR A 237 -11.79 -13.22 5.83
C THR A 237 -12.34 -12.48 7.03
N ILE A 238 -13.66 -12.28 7.09
CA ILE A 238 -14.31 -11.66 8.25
C ILE A 238 -14.48 -12.74 9.31
N GLU A 239 -14.01 -12.47 10.52
CA GLU A 239 -14.31 -13.31 11.67
C GLU A 239 -15.77 -13.06 12.08
N GLU A 240 -16.59 -14.10 12.03
CA GLU A 240 -17.93 -14.06 12.62
C GLU A 240 -17.78 -14.28 14.13
N PRO A 241 -18.48 -13.48 14.96
CA PRO A 241 -18.43 -13.60 16.42
C PRO A 241 -19.00 -14.91 16.95
#